data_AF-A0A847GA96-F1
#
_entry.id   AF-A0A847GA96-F1
#
_cell.length_a   1.000
_cell.length_b   1.000
_cell.length_c   1.000
_cell.angle_alpha   90.00
_cell.angle_beta   90.00
_cell.angle_gamma   90.00
#
_symmetry.space_group_name_H-M   'P 1'
#
loop_
_entity.id
_entity.type
_entity.pdbx_description
1 polymer ?
#
loop_
_entity_poly.entity_id
_entity_poly.type
_entity_poly.pdbx_seq_one_letter_code
_entity_poly.pdbx_strand_id
1 'polypeptide(L)'
;MDRREFLKAAALAGMVAAAPALSCTAQEGAFRGKIKKAVVYGMVKDFKTPADKLKLLKETGFDGVEMGGVGEVDPDTLRKAAEESGVVPHGVIHGWSLDKIPASIDYAKAI
;
A
#
# COMPACT_ATOMS: atom_id res chain seq x y z
N MET A 1 -11.88 -36.35 -48.74
CA MET A 1 -12.28 -35.60 -47.52
C MET A 1 -13.38 -34.64 -47.89
N ASP A 2 -14.59 -34.85 -47.38
CA ASP A 2 -15.73 -33.98 -47.65
C ASP A 2 -15.89 -32.88 -46.57
N ARG A 3 -16.81 -31.93 -46.79
CA ARG A 3 -17.07 -30.83 -45.84
C ARG A 3 -17.40 -31.35 -44.43
N ARG A 4 -18.07 -32.49 -44.32
CA ARG A 4 -18.52 -33.04 -43.04
C ARG A 4 -17.37 -33.69 -42.29
N GLU A 5 -16.46 -34.35 -42.98
CA GLU A 5 -15.21 -34.86 -42.42
C GLU A 5 -14.26 -33.74 -41.99
N PHE A 6 -14.17 -32.67 -42.79
CA PHE A 6 -13.39 -31.49 -42.43
C PHE A 6 -13.89 -30.82 -41.15
N LEU A 7 -15.20 -30.62 -41.01
CA LEU A 7 -15.76 -30.01 -39.81
C LEU A 7 -15.57 -30.88 -38.56
N LYS A 8 -15.66 -32.21 -38.68
CA LYS A 8 -15.38 -33.14 -37.57
C LYS A 8 -13.91 -33.08 -37.14
N ALA A 9 -12.98 -33.07 -38.10
CA ALA A 9 -11.55 -32.96 -37.83
C ALA A 9 -11.19 -31.61 -37.18
N ALA A 10 -11.77 -30.51 -37.67
CA ALA A 10 -11.56 -29.17 -37.13
C ALA A 10 -12.09 -29.03 -35.69
N ALA A 11 -13.26 -29.60 -35.39
CA ALA A 11 -13.83 -29.58 -34.04
C ALA A 11 -12.98 -30.38 -33.03
N LEU A 12 -12.47 -31.55 -33.45
CA LEU A 12 -11.60 -32.37 -32.61
C LEU A 12 -10.25 -31.68 -32.32
N ALA A 13 -9.67 -31.04 -33.34
CA ALA A 13 -8.43 -30.27 -33.20
C ALA A 13 -8.62 -29.04 -32.28
N GLY A 14 -9.78 -28.38 -32.34
CA GLY A 14 -10.11 -27.25 -31.47
C GLY A 14 -10.22 -27.62 -29.99
N MET A 15 -10.74 -28.81 -29.67
CA MET A 15 -10.82 -29.29 -28.28
C MET A 15 -9.43 -29.60 -27.68
N VAL A 16 -8.51 -30.16 -28.47
CA VAL A 16 -7.14 -30.45 -28.02
C VAL A 16 -6.34 -29.16 -27.83
N ALA A 17 -6.56 -28.15 -28.68
CA ALA A 17 -5.90 -26.85 -28.58
C ALA A 17 -6.39 -25.99 -27.40
N ALA A 18 -7.58 -26.26 -26.85
CA ALA A 18 -8.13 -25.52 -25.71
C ALA A 18 -7.71 -26.10 -24.34
N ALA A 19 -7.19 -27.32 -24.29
CA ALA A 19 -6.75 -27.97 -23.06
C ALA A 19 -5.67 -27.20 -22.26
N PRO A 20 -4.66 -26.54 -22.88
CA PRO A 20 -3.65 -25.78 -22.14
C PRO A 20 -4.20 -24.46 -21.58
N ALA A 21 -5.27 -23.91 -22.16
CA ALA A 21 -5.85 -22.62 -21.76
C ALA A 21 -6.68 -22.70 -20.46
N LEU A 22 -7.09 -23.91 -20.05
CA LEU A 22 -7.81 -24.16 -18.80
C LEU A 22 -6.89 -24.23 -17.56
N SER A 23 -5.57 -24.26 -17.75
CA SER A 23 -4.58 -24.36 -16.66
C SER A 23 -3.75 -23.09 -16.46
N CYS A 24 -4.26 -21.93 -16.86
CA CYS A 24 -3.73 -20.64 -16.41
C CYS A 24 -4.12 -20.39 -14.95
N THR A 25 -3.51 -21.12 -14.02
CA THR A 25 -3.49 -20.71 -12.62
C THR A 25 -2.62 -19.46 -12.54
N ALA A 26 -3.22 -18.30 -12.26
CA ALA A 26 -2.45 -17.09 -12.00
C ALA A 26 -1.45 -17.40 -10.88
N GLN A 27 -0.16 -17.21 -11.16
CA GLN A 27 0.87 -17.41 -10.15
C GLN A 27 0.58 -16.45 -9.00
N GLU A 28 0.39 -16.99 -7.79
CA GLU A 28 0.13 -16.17 -6.63
C GLU A 28 1.32 -15.20 -6.43
N GLY A 29 1.06 -13.91 -6.63
CA GLY A 29 2.07 -12.87 -6.46
C GLY A 29 2.53 -12.76 -5.01
N ALA A 30 3.70 -12.17 -4.78
CA ALA A 30 4.30 -12.05 -3.44
C ALA A 30 3.45 -11.26 -2.42
N PHE A 31 2.42 -10.52 -2.86
CA PHE A 31 1.61 -9.64 -2.02
C PHE A 31 0.31 -10.30 -1.53
N ARG A 32 0.43 -11.42 -0.80
CA ARG A 32 -0.73 -12.15 -0.23
C ARG A 32 -1.20 -11.63 1.14
N GLY A 33 -0.67 -10.49 1.60
CA GLY A 33 -0.95 -9.91 2.91
C GLY A 33 -2.09 -8.89 2.92
N LYS A 34 -2.48 -8.43 4.12
CA LYS A 34 -3.41 -7.30 4.30
C LYS A 34 -2.75 -6.00 3.83
N ILE A 35 -3.44 -5.26 2.95
CA ILE A 35 -3.05 -3.88 2.63
C ILE A 35 -3.34 -3.00 3.85
N LYS A 36 -2.31 -2.36 4.38
CA LYS A 36 -2.41 -1.42 5.50
C LYS A 36 -2.84 -0.05 4.98
N LYS A 37 -3.84 0.55 5.63
CA LYS A 37 -4.33 1.89 5.25
C LYS A 37 -3.63 2.96 6.08
N ALA A 38 -3.29 4.06 5.43
CA ALA A 38 -2.74 5.24 6.08
C ALA A 38 -3.33 6.53 5.50
N VAL A 39 -3.10 7.63 6.20
CA VAL A 39 -3.52 8.98 5.80
C VAL A 39 -2.39 9.97 6.07
N VAL A 40 -2.29 11.03 5.28
CA VAL A 40 -1.31 12.09 5.52
C VAL A 40 -1.67 12.85 6.80
N TYR A 41 -0.71 13.06 7.69
CA TYR A 41 -0.89 13.63 9.03
C TYR A 41 -1.68 14.94 9.01
N GLY A 42 -1.35 15.83 8.06
CA GLY A 42 -2.02 17.12 7.87
C GLY A 42 -3.48 17.04 7.38
N MET A 43 -3.94 15.88 6.88
CA MET A 43 -5.35 15.70 6.50
C MET A 43 -6.28 15.54 7.72
N VAL A 44 -5.73 15.14 8.87
CA VAL A 44 -6.50 15.03 10.12
C VAL A 44 -6.44 16.37 10.85
N LYS A 45 -7.56 17.11 10.84
CA LYS A 45 -7.65 18.48 11.37
C LYS A 45 -8.15 18.51 12.81
N ASP A 46 -7.86 19.61 13.51
CA ASP A 46 -8.46 19.97 14.81
C ASP A 46 -8.15 19.04 16.00
N PHE A 47 -6.87 18.78 16.27
CA PHE A 47 -6.40 18.01 17.44
C PHE A 47 -5.41 18.77 18.30
N LYS A 48 -5.47 18.55 19.62
CA LYS A 48 -4.61 19.21 20.61
C LYS A 48 -3.20 18.63 20.65
N THR A 49 -3.06 17.32 20.42
CA THR A 49 -1.78 16.61 20.51
C THR A 49 -1.61 15.57 19.40
N PRO A 50 -0.37 15.20 19.04
CA PRO A 50 -0.11 14.07 18.13
C PRO A 50 -0.71 12.75 18.61
N ALA A 51 -0.66 12.48 19.92
CA ALA A 51 -1.22 11.26 20.51
C ALA A 51 -2.74 11.16 20.31
N ASP A 52 -3.48 12.25 20.53
CA ASP A 52 -4.94 12.27 20.31
C ASP A 52 -5.28 12.01 18.84
N LYS A 53 -4.50 12.61 17.93
CA LYS A 53 -4.66 12.41 16.51
C LYS A 53 -4.43 10.95 16.10
N LEU A 54 -3.35 10.32 16.58
CA LEU A 54 -3.07 8.92 16.25
C LEU A 54 -4.07 7.95 16.90
N LYS A 55 -4.57 8.25 18.10
CA LYS A 55 -5.66 7.46 18.72
C LYS A 55 -6.91 7.49 17.85
N LEU A 56 -7.31 8.65 17.33
CA LEU A 56 -8.42 8.74 16.37
C LEU A 56 -8.16 7.86 15.13
N LEU A 57 -6.95 7.90 14.58
CA LEU A 57 -6.59 7.05 13.42
C LEU A 57 -6.77 5.57 13.73
N LYS A 58 -6.36 5.13 14.93
CA LYS A 58 -6.56 3.76 15.38
C LYS A 58 -8.05 3.40 15.44
N GLU A 59 -8.85 4.24 16.09
CA GLU A 59 -10.29 4.06 16.26
C GLU A 59 -11.04 4.01 14.94
N THR A 60 -10.59 4.79 13.94
CA THR A 60 -11.16 4.84 12.58
C THR A 60 -10.62 3.77 11.64
N GLY A 61 -9.72 2.90 12.13
CA GLY A 61 -9.24 1.72 11.40
C GLY A 61 -8.12 2.00 10.40
N PHE A 62 -7.33 3.05 10.63
CA PHE A 62 -6.04 3.23 9.97
C PHE A 62 -4.94 2.45 10.69
N ASP A 63 -4.04 1.86 9.91
CA ASP A 63 -2.90 1.10 10.39
C ASP A 63 -1.63 1.98 10.49
N GLY A 64 -1.60 3.12 9.79
CA GLY A 64 -0.47 4.04 9.78
C GLY A 64 -0.80 5.48 9.43
N VAL A 65 0.23 6.33 9.43
CA VAL A 65 0.18 7.75 9.06
C VAL A 65 1.40 8.11 8.20
N GLU A 66 1.22 9.00 7.23
CA GLU A 66 2.29 9.54 6.39
C GLU A 66 2.58 10.99 6.84
N MET A 67 3.83 11.34 7.08
CA MET A 67 4.17 12.71 7.48
C MET A 67 4.17 13.63 6.26
N GLY A 68 3.52 14.79 6.37
CA GLY A 68 3.38 15.77 5.28
C GLY A 68 4.66 16.52 4.94
N GLY A 69 5.67 16.43 5.81
CA GLY A 69 6.98 17.04 5.59
C GLY A 69 7.90 16.90 6.79
N VAL A 70 9.15 17.31 6.58
CA VAL A 70 10.17 17.35 7.63
C VAL A 70 9.77 18.34 8.72
N GLY A 71 9.77 17.89 9.97
CA GLY A 71 9.53 18.75 11.13
C GLY A 71 8.07 19.15 11.37
N GLU A 72 7.10 18.53 10.68
CA GLU A 72 5.66 18.72 10.98
C GLU A 72 5.34 18.34 12.43
N VAL A 73 6.02 17.30 12.94
CA VAL A 73 6.01 16.91 14.35
C VAL A 73 7.44 16.60 14.78
N ASP A 74 7.80 16.94 16.02
CA ASP A 74 9.06 16.51 16.62
C ASP A 74 9.16 14.96 16.62
N PRO A 75 10.29 14.35 16.18
CA PRO A 75 10.39 12.90 16.05
C PRO A 75 10.16 12.13 17.36
N ASP A 76 10.71 12.61 18.47
CA ASP A 76 10.59 11.93 19.76
C ASP A 76 9.14 11.94 20.25
N THR A 77 8.46 13.07 20.05
CA THR A 77 7.04 13.23 20.33
C THR A 77 6.18 12.30 19.47
N LEU A 78 6.51 12.18 18.18
CA LEU A 78 5.78 11.31 17.26
C LEU A 78 5.98 9.82 17.59
N ARG A 79 7.21 9.39 17.92
CA ARG A 79 7.50 8.00 18.33
C ARG A 79 6.72 7.60 19.58
N LYS A 80 6.72 8.45 20.61
CA LYS A 80 5.93 8.20 21.83
C LYS A 80 4.44 8.09 21.52
N ALA A 81 3.90 9.00 20.70
CA ALA A 81 2.50 8.94 20.29
C ALA A 81 2.18 7.66 19.48
N ALA A 82 3.10 7.21 18.63
CA ALA A 82 2.97 5.99 17.85
C ALA A 82 2.96 4.74 18.75
N GLU A 83 3.85 4.68 19.73
CA GLU A 83 3.90 3.62 20.74
C GLU A 83 2.58 3.55 21.54
N GLU A 84 2.06 4.69 21.98
CA GLU A 84 0.82 4.76 22.76
C GLU A 84 -0.44 4.39 21.95
N SER A 85 -0.48 4.74 20.67
CA SER A 85 -1.66 4.55 19.81
C SER A 85 -1.63 3.23 19.01
N GLY A 86 -0.44 2.66 18.80
CA GLY A 86 -0.23 1.53 17.90
C GLY A 86 -0.47 1.86 16.42
N VAL A 87 -0.35 3.14 16.04
CA VAL A 87 -0.40 3.62 14.64
C VAL A 87 1.02 4.01 14.22
N VAL A 88 1.50 3.43 13.12
CA VAL A 88 2.89 3.57 12.68
C VAL A 88 3.04 4.78 11.74
N PRO A 89 3.95 5.73 12.00
CA PRO A 89 4.41 6.69 11.01
C PRO A 89 5.27 5.93 10.00
N HIS A 90 4.74 5.65 8.81
CA HIS A 90 5.38 4.73 7.88
C HIS A 90 6.13 5.42 6.73
N GLY A 91 6.05 6.74 6.63
CA GLY A 91 6.64 7.50 5.54
C GLY A 91 6.62 9.01 5.76
N VAL A 92 7.41 9.70 4.93
CA VAL A 92 7.61 11.15 4.96
C VAL A 92 7.59 11.67 3.53
N ILE A 93 6.72 12.63 3.27
CA ILE A 93 6.66 13.33 1.99
C ILE A 93 7.81 14.34 1.93
N HIS A 94 8.67 14.23 0.91
CA HIS A 94 9.75 15.19 0.67
C HIS A 94 9.23 16.52 0.09
N GLY A 95 8.22 16.46 -0.79
CA GLY A 95 7.69 17.61 -1.51
C GLY A 95 8.23 17.70 -2.95
N TRP A 96 8.18 18.90 -3.52
CA TRP A 96 8.45 19.13 -4.95
C TRP A 96 9.90 19.50 -5.29
N SER A 97 10.69 19.97 -4.32
CA SER A 97 12.11 20.30 -4.57
C SER A 97 12.97 19.04 -4.51
N LEU A 98 14.20 19.13 -5.04
CA LEU A 98 15.27 18.16 -4.79
C LEU A 98 16.22 18.65 -3.68
N ASP A 99 15.99 19.84 -3.14
CA ASP A 99 16.77 20.39 -2.04
C ASP A 99 16.49 19.65 -0.74
N LYS A 100 17.53 19.45 0.07
CA LYS A 100 17.39 18.89 1.44
C LYS A 100 16.81 17.46 1.50
N ILE A 101 16.91 16.68 0.42
CA ILE A 101 16.62 15.22 0.46
C ILE A 101 17.26 14.54 1.68
N PRO A 102 18.54 14.79 2.03
CA PRO A 102 19.14 14.19 3.23
C PRO A 102 18.36 14.47 4.51
N ALA A 103 17.81 15.67 4.70
CA ALA A 103 17.03 16.01 5.89
C ALA A 103 15.71 15.22 5.96
N SER A 104 15.07 14.92 4.82
CA SER A 104 13.90 14.04 4.80
C SER A 104 14.24 12.60 5.13
N ILE A 105 15.39 12.12 4.65
CA ILE A 105 15.89 10.78 4.99
C ILE A 105 16.21 10.70 6.49
N ASP A 106 16.87 11.71 7.04
CA ASP A 106 17.26 11.74 8.45
C ASP A 106 16.04 11.86 9.36
N TYR A 107 15.04 12.66 8.98
CA TYR A 107 13.75 12.70 9.68
C TYR A 107 13.02 11.36 9.61
N ALA A 108 12.97 10.70 8.44
CA ALA A 108 12.35 9.39 8.29
C ALA A 108 13.03 8.29 9.13
N LYS A 109 14.35 8.39 9.36
CA LYS A 109 15.07 7.47 10.27
C LYS A 109 14.79 7.76 11.75
N ALA A 110 14.41 8.99 12.07
CA ALA A 110 14.20 9.44 13.43
C ALA A 110 12.79 9.17 13.94
N ILE A 111 11.82 8.87 13.09
CA ILE A 111 10.42 8.62 13.45
C ILE A 111 10.06 7.14 13.50
#